data_AF-A0A846QDB3-F1
#
_entry.id   AF-A0A846QDB3-F1
#
_cell.length_a   1.000
_cell.length_b   1.000
_cell.length_c   1.000
_cell.angle_alpha   90.00
_cell.angle_beta   90.00
_cell.angle_gamma   90.00
#
_symmetry.space_group_name_H-M   'P 1'
#
loop_
_entity.id
_entity.type
_entity.pdbx_description
1 polymer ?
#
loop_
_entity_poly.entity_id
_entity_poly.type
_entity_poly.pdbx_seq_one_letter_code
_entity_poly.pdbx_strand_id
1 'polypeptide(L)'
;MKARLCVLRRRIVATLIACLCIVAVGCFDASSVEGEYRAAGDDGEVRLVLEPGGRGTWSTSDVDVFFVWDRRGDQIWLHTRGGGVLVGRLGASGGIAVDMPDAGRLEFVRGE
;
A
#
# COMPACT_ATOMS: atom_id res chain seq x y z
N MET A 1 -29.68 -18.89 -45.91
CA MET A 1 -29.79 -18.92 -44.43
C MET A 1 -28.47 -18.97 -43.64
N LYS A 2 -27.28 -19.17 -44.26
CA LYS A 2 -25.99 -19.30 -43.53
C LYS A 2 -25.36 -17.96 -43.06
N ALA A 3 -25.69 -16.85 -43.71
CA ALA A 3 -25.09 -15.53 -43.42
C ALA A 3 -25.51 -14.94 -42.05
N ARG A 4 -26.74 -15.22 -41.58
CA ARG A 4 -27.25 -14.66 -40.31
C ARG A 4 -26.58 -15.29 -39.07
N LEU A 5 -26.22 -16.56 -39.14
CA LEU A 5 -25.49 -17.29 -38.08
C LEU A 5 -24.03 -16.81 -37.94
N CYS A 6 -23.39 -16.42 -39.04
CA CYS A 6 -22.02 -15.92 -39.05
C CYS A 6 -21.92 -14.51 -38.43
N VAL A 7 -22.90 -13.64 -38.73
CA VAL A 7 -23.00 -12.29 -38.16
C VAL A 7 -23.35 -12.33 -36.67
N LEU A 8 -24.22 -13.26 -36.25
CA LEU A 8 -24.56 -13.44 -34.84
C LEU A 8 -23.37 -13.95 -34.02
N ARG A 9 -22.61 -14.93 -34.54
CA ARG A 9 -21.34 -15.40 -33.92
C ARG A 9 -20.31 -14.29 -33.80
N ARG A 10 -20.17 -13.45 -34.84
CA ARG A 10 -19.20 -12.34 -34.86
C ARG A 10 -19.58 -11.21 -33.89
N ARG A 11 -20.87 -10.97 -33.66
CA ARG A 11 -21.37 -10.02 -32.64
C ARG A 11 -21.19 -10.56 -31.22
N ILE A 12 -21.44 -11.84 -30.98
CA ILE A 12 -21.22 -12.48 -29.66
C ILE A 12 -19.75 -12.46 -29.27
N VAL A 13 -18.84 -12.76 -30.21
CA VAL A 13 -17.39 -12.70 -29.98
C VAL A 13 -16.93 -11.26 -29.72
N ALA A 14 -17.45 -10.27 -30.44
CA ALA A 14 -17.13 -8.87 -30.21
C ALA A 14 -17.60 -8.37 -28.82
N THR A 15 -18.79 -8.78 -28.38
CA THR A 15 -19.30 -8.45 -27.03
C THR A 15 -18.48 -9.14 -25.94
N LEU A 16 -18.06 -10.40 -26.14
CA LEU A 16 -17.19 -11.13 -25.20
C LEU A 16 -15.81 -10.48 -25.07
N ILE A 17 -15.22 -10.04 -26.18
CA ILE A 17 -13.93 -9.31 -26.17
C ILE A 17 -14.08 -7.95 -25.47
N ALA A 18 -15.18 -7.22 -25.72
CA ALA A 18 -15.45 -5.95 -25.04
C ALA A 18 -15.63 -6.12 -23.53
N CYS A 19 -16.34 -7.16 -23.08
CA CYS A 19 -16.45 -7.50 -21.65
C CYS A 19 -15.09 -7.89 -21.05
N LEU A 20 -14.26 -8.64 -21.78
CA LEU A 20 -12.91 -9.02 -21.33
C LEU A 20 -11.99 -7.79 -21.16
N CYS A 21 -12.10 -6.80 -22.05
CA CYS A 21 -11.37 -5.54 -21.92
C CYS A 21 -11.81 -4.72 -20.69
N ILE A 22 -13.08 -4.77 -20.28
CA ILE A 22 -13.56 -4.05 -19.08
C ILE A 22 -12.98 -4.67 -17.79
N VAL A 23 -12.80 -6.00 -17.74
CA VAL A 23 -12.19 -6.67 -16.57
C VAL A 23 -10.68 -6.37 -16.46
N ALA A 24 -10.00 -6.12 -17.58
CA ALA A 24 -8.57 -5.82 -17.59
C ALA A 24 -8.20 -4.43 -17.03
N VAL A 25 -9.16 -3.49 -16.97
CA VAL A 25 -8.93 -2.13 -16.43
C VAL A 25 -9.07 -2.09 -14.89
N GLY A 26 -9.55 -3.17 -14.26
CA GLY A 26 -9.69 -3.24 -12.79
C GLY A 26 -8.39 -3.47 -12.02
N CYS A 27 -7.27 -3.66 -12.70
CA CYS A 27 -5.95 -3.90 -12.10
C CYS A 27 -5.05 -2.67 -12.25
N PHE A 28 -5.59 -1.47 -11.95
CA PHE A 28 -4.77 -0.27 -11.92
C PHE A 28 -4.21 -0.12 -10.51
N ASP A 29 -2.97 -0.60 -10.37
CA ASP A 29 -2.02 -0.48 -9.26
C ASP A 29 -2.48 0.47 -8.15
N ALA A 30 -3.09 -0.08 -7.11
CA ALA A 30 -3.20 0.62 -5.84
C ALA A 30 -1.77 0.74 -5.31
N SER A 31 -1.09 1.83 -5.68
CA SER A 31 0.30 2.16 -5.34
C SER A 31 0.74 1.42 -4.08
N SER A 32 1.52 0.37 -4.29
CA SER A 32 2.01 -0.52 -3.26
C SER A 32 2.64 0.33 -2.14
N VAL A 33 2.10 0.20 -0.92
CA VAL A 33 2.60 0.89 0.28
C VAL A 33 3.83 0.17 0.84
N GLU A 34 4.04 -1.08 0.43
CA GLU A 34 5.23 -1.86 0.73
C GLU A 34 6.51 -1.12 0.33
N GLY A 35 7.55 -1.21 1.15
CA GLY A 35 8.82 -0.56 0.89
C GLY A 35 9.55 -0.15 2.15
N GLU A 36 10.70 0.47 1.94
CA GLU A 36 11.50 1.06 2.99
C GLU A 36 11.26 2.56 3.05
N TYR A 37 11.22 3.09 4.26
CA TYR A 37 11.04 4.50 4.52
C TYR A 37 12.01 4.95 5.61
N ARG A 38 12.40 6.23 5.56
CA ARG A 38 13.34 6.84 6.50
C ARG A 38 12.80 8.18 6.99
N ALA A 39 12.99 8.45 8.27
CA ALA A 39 12.68 9.72 8.90
C ALA A 39 13.84 10.15 9.81
N ALA A 40 13.98 11.46 10.01
CA ALA A 40 14.82 11.99 11.07
C ALA A 40 14.00 12.01 12.36
N GLY A 41 14.42 11.21 13.35
CA GLY A 41 13.91 11.28 14.72
C GLY A 41 14.85 12.08 15.62
N ASP A 42 14.42 12.31 16.86
CA ASP A 42 15.19 13.10 17.83
C ASP A 42 16.55 12.47 18.17
N ASP A 43 16.60 11.14 18.25
CA ASP A 43 17.79 10.36 18.61
C ASP A 43 18.57 9.83 17.39
N GLY A 44 18.13 10.13 16.15
CA GLY A 44 18.80 9.69 14.92
C GLY A 44 17.87 9.29 13.78
N GLU A 45 18.42 8.65 12.75
CA GLU A 45 17.63 8.12 11.63
C GLU A 45 16.76 6.96 12.10
N VAL A 46 15.48 7.03 11.74
CA VAL A 46 14.50 5.99 11.98
C VAL A 46 14.14 5.35 10.64
N ARG A 47 14.20 4.02 10.60
CA ARG A 47 13.88 3.23 9.40
C ARG A 47 12.59 2.44 9.62
N LEU A 48 11.67 2.55 8.67
CA LEU A 48 10.39 1.84 8.67
C LEU A 48 10.32 0.96 7.42
N VAL A 49 10.20 -0.35 7.60
CA VAL A 49 10.07 -1.31 6.51
C VAL A 49 8.67 -1.93 6.55
N LEU A 50 7.95 -1.81 5.43
CA LEU A 50 6.63 -2.41 5.22
C LEU A 50 6.77 -3.55 4.22
N GLU A 51 6.75 -4.78 4.72
CA GLU A 51 6.86 -5.99 3.90
C GLU A 51 5.51 -6.37 3.28
N PRO A 52 5.53 -7.07 2.13
CA PRO A 52 4.35 -7.73 1.59
C PRO A 52 3.73 -8.68 2.62
N GLY A 53 2.39 -8.68 2.68
CA GLY A 53 1.64 -9.53 3.60
C GLY A 53 1.43 -8.93 5.00
N GLY A 54 1.61 -7.61 5.15
CA GLY A 54 1.20 -6.89 6.36
C GLY A 54 2.16 -7.02 7.53
N ARG A 55 3.43 -7.40 7.29
CA ARG A 55 4.47 -7.39 8.33
C ARG A 55 5.36 -6.17 8.15
N GLY A 56 5.93 -5.68 9.24
CA GLY A 56 6.91 -4.60 9.15
C GLY A 56 7.82 -4.51 10.35
N THR A 57 8.86 -3.70 10.16
CA THR A 57 9.92 -3.48 11.15
C THR A 57 10.19 -1.99 11.27
N TRP A 58 10.28 -1.52 12.50
CA TRP A 58 10.73 -0.18 12.85
C TRP A 58 12.10 -0.31 13.50
N SER A 59 13.10 0.35 12.93
CA SER A 59 14.48 0.28 13.40
C SER A 59 14.97 1.67 13.77
N THR A 60 15.58 1.75 14.94
CA THR A 60 16.35 2.91 15.41
C THR A 60 17.81 2.48 15.59
N SER A 61 18.68 3.36 16.06
CA SER A 61 20.08 2.98 16.36
C SER A 61 20.20 1.90 17.44
N ASP A 62 19.24 1.82 18.35
CA ASP A 62 19.33 0.98 19.55
C ASP A 62 18.36 -0.21 19.55
N VAL A 63 17.23 -0.11 18.83
CA VAL A 63 16.16 -1.11 18.90
C VAL A 63 15.45 -1.34 17.57
N ASP A 64 15.13 -2.61 17.33
CA ASP A 64 14.22 -3.09 16.30
C ASP A 64 12.88 -3.51 16.91
N VAL A 65 11.78 -2.96 16.38
CA VAL A 65 10.41 -3.26 16.79
C VAL A 65 9.65 -3.87 15.62
N PHE A 66 9.18 -5.10 15.81
CA PHE A 66 8.34 -5.79 14.84
C PHE A 66 6.86 -5.49 15.05
N PHE A 67 6.13 -5.26 13.97
CA PHE A 67 4.70 -4.99 13.99
C PHE A 67 3.98 -5.65 12.81
N VAL A 68 2.65 -5.71 12.91
CA VAL A 68 1.75 -6.05 11.81
C VAL A 68 1.10 -4.76 11.33
N TRP A 69 0.95 -4.57 10.03
CA TRP A 69 0.32 -3.38 9.47
C TRP A 69 -0.86 -3.69 8.56
N ASP A 70 -1.80 -2.75 8.52
CA ASP A 70 -2.97 -2.77 7.65
C ASP A 70 -3.19 -1.38 7.04
N ARG A 71 -3.72 -1.33 5.82
CA ARG A 71 -4.03 -0.07 5.13
C ARG A 71 -5.53 0.16 5.11
N ARG A 72 -5.95 1.33 5.57
CA ARG A 72 -7.35 1.78 5.57
C ARG A 72 -7.46 3.12 4.85
N GLY A 73 -7.64 3.07 3.53
CA GLY A 73 -7.69 4.26 2.70
C GLY A 73 -6.34 4.98 2.62
N ASP A 74 -6.29 6.20 3.15
CA ASP A 74 -5.08 7.03 3.29
C ASP A 74 -4.35 6.78 4.61
N GLN A 75 -4.83 5.87 5.46
CA GLN A 75 -4.20 5.56 6.75
C GLN A 75 -3.45 4.24 6.70
N ILE A 76 -2.36 4.18 7.46
CA ILE A 76 -1.65 2.96 7.79
C ILE A 76 -1.71 2.73 9.29
N TRP A 77 -2.07 1.52 9.70
CA TRP A 77 -2.23 1.14 11.09
C TRP A 77 -1.13 0.15 11.43
N LEU A 78 -0.26 0.49 12.39
CA LEU A 78 0.87 -0.34 12.83
C LEU A 78 0.56 -0.93 14.21
N HIS A 79 0.31 -2.23 14.25
CA HIS A 79 -0.01 -2.98 15.46
C HIS A 79 1.27 -3.58 16.05
N THR A 80 1.72 -3.03 17.17
CA THR A 80 2.91 -3.53 17.87
C THR A 80 2.56 -4.77 18.70
N ARG A 81 3.52 -5.66 18.92
CA ARG A 81 3.33 -6.85 19.78
C ARG A 81 2.98 -6.48 21.23
N GLY A 82 3.37 -5.29 21.69
CA GLY A 82 3.03 -4.76 23.00
C GLY A 82 1.57 -4.31 23.14
N GLY A 83 0.75 -4.42 22.09
CA GLY A 83 -0.66 -4.01 22.08
C GLY A 83 -0.89 -2.54 21.74
N GLY A 84 0.17 -1.80 21.42
CA GLY A 84 0.06 -0.43 20.92
C GLY A 84 -0.37 -0.40 19.46
N VAL A 85 -1.10 0.64 19.09
CA VAL A 85 -1.46 0.93 17.70
C VAL A 85 -0.97 2.32 17.35
N LEU A 86 -0.11 2.41 16.34
CA LEU A 86 0.32 3.68 15.75
C LEU A 86 -0.44 3.87 14.44
N VAL A 87 -0.98 5.06 14.23
CA VAL A 87 -1.70 5.39 12.99
C VAL A 87 -0.89 6.43 12.23
N GLY A 88 -0.51 6.11 11.00
CA GLY A 88 0.10 7.02 10.06
C GLY A 88 -0.85 7.39 8.92
N ARG A 89 -0.55 8.50 8.24
CA ARG A 89 -1.24 8.94 7.02
C ARG A 89 -0.28 8.91 5.83
N LEU A 90 -0.74 8.35 4.72
CA LEU A 90 -0.06 8.34 3.43
C LEU A 90 -0.11 9.74 2.81
N GLY A 91 1.06 10.30 2.50
CA GLY A 91 1.19 11.56 1.79
C GLY A 91 1.00 11.40 0.28
N ALA A 92 0.63 12.48 -0.39
CA ALA A 92 0.46 12.49 -1.85
C ALA A 92 1.76 12.17 -2.63
N SER A 93 2.91 12.43 -2.03
CA SER A 93 4.24 12.10 -2.57
C SER A 93 4.70 10.65 -2.30
N GLY A 94 3.85 9.84 -1.64
CA GLY A 94 4.20 8.47 -1.27
C GLY A 94 4.98 8.34 0.03
N GLY A 95 5.12 9.41 0.82
CA GLY A 95 5.65 9.37 2.19
C GLY A 95 4.60 8.96 3.24
N ILE A 96 5.01 8.81 4.50
CA ILE A 96 4.14 8.42 5.62
C ILE A 96 4.36 9.39 6.78
N ALA A 97 3.30 10.04 7.26
CA ALA A 97 3.36 10.84 8.49
C ALA A 97 2.78 10.03 9.64
N VAL A 98 3.55 9.81 10.71
CA VAL A 98 3.11 9.05 11.91
C VAL A 98 3.12 9.98 13.11
N ASP A 99 1.98 10.08 13.79
CA ASP A 99 1.86 10.83 15.04
C ASP A 99 2.19 9.91 16.22
N MET A 100 3.29 10.20 16.93
CA MET A 100 3.72 9.46 18.12
C MET A 100 3.34 10.22 19.39
N PRO A 101 2.84 9.52 20.42
CA PRO A 101 2.38 10.17 21.65
C PRO A 101 3.48 10.92 22.41
N ASP A 102 4.71 10.41 22.42
CA ASP A 102 5.81 10.99 23.21
C ASP A 102 6.83 11.79 22.38
N ALA A 103 6.90 11.54 21.08
CA ALA A 103 7.95 12.04 20.17
C ALA A 103 7.41 12.89 19.02
N GLY A 104 6.13 13.29 19.07
CA GLY A 104 5.52 14.15 18.07
C GLY A 104 5.35 13.48 16.72
N ARG A 105 5.36 14.28 15.64
CA ARG A 105 5.11 13.79 14.28
C ARG A 105 6.43 13.43 13.58
N LEU A 106 6.54 12.20 13.09
CA LEU A 106 7.60 11.80 12.18
C LEU A 106 7.12 11.79 10.73
N GLU A 107 7.92 12.38 9.85
CA GLU A 107 7.70 12.37 8.41
C GLU A 107 8.68 11.41 7.75
N PHE A 108 8.15 10.27 7.30
CA PHE A 108 8.88 9.25 6.59
C PHE A 108 8.86 9.51 5.09
N VAL A 109 10.03 9.56 4.50
CA VAL A 109 10.24 9.60 3.06
C VAL A 109 10.57 8.20 2.57
N ARG A 110 10.06 7.81 1.42
CA ARG A 110 10.37 6.51 0.82
C ARG A 110 11.87 6.44 0.50
N GLY A 111 12.54 5.42 1.00
CA GLY A 111 13.92 5.11 0.63
C GLY A 111 13.98 4.61 -0.81
N GLU A 112 15.00 5.04 -1.54
CA GLU A 112 15.31 4.54 -2.90
C GLU A 112 15.76 3.07 -2.90
#